data_AF-A0A918YT64-F1
#
_entry.id   AF-A0A918YT64-F1
#
_cell.length_a   1.000
_cell.length_b   1.000
_cell.length_c   1.000
_cell.angle_alpha   90.00
_cell.angle_beta   90.00
_cell.angle_gamma   90.00
#
_symmetry.space_group_name_H-M   'P 1'
#
loop_
_entity.id
_entity.type
_entity.pdbx_description
1 polymer ?
#
loop_
_entity_poly.entity_id
_entity_poly.type
_entity_poly.pdbx_seq_one_letter_code
_entity_poly.pdbx_strand_id
1 'polypeptide(L)' 'MTDVRPSQRMRDLGVVQRGAGILAEPTRAFDPPAERDTAEHVVKELFAAI' A
#
# COMPACT_ATOMS: atom_id res chain seq x y z
N MET A 1 -7.60 -5.51 28.00
CA MET A 1 -6.50 -5.15 27.09
C MET A 1 -6.59 -6.11 25.90
N THR A 2 -7.29 -5.71 24.85
CA THR A 2 -7.49 -6.57 23.67
C THR A 2 -6.20 -6.59 22.87
N ASP A 3 -5.50 -7.72 22.93
CA ASP A 3 -4.34 -7.99 22.09
C ASP A 3 -4.78 -8.00 20.62
N VAL A 4 -4.59 -6.86 19.95
CA VAL A 4 -4.96 -6.74 18.54
C VAL A 4 -3.95 -7.58 17.76
N ARG A 5 -4.45 -8.66 17.16
CA ARG A 5 -3.65 -9.54 16.30
C ARG A 5 -2.89 -8.68 15.27
N PRO A 6 -1.58 -8.88 15.07
CA PRO A 6 -0.79 -8.04 14.16
C PRO A 6 -1.37 -7.91 12.74
N SER A 7 -1.92 -8.99 12.20
CA SER A 7 -2.59 -8.97 10.90
C SER A 7 -3.86 -8.12 10.87
N GLN A 8 -4.56 -7.97 12.00
CA GLN A 8 -5.69 -7.06 12.11
C GLN A 8 -5.20 -5.60 12.07
N ARG A 9 -4.19 -5.26 12.87
CA ARG A 9 -3.58 -3.92 12.84
C ARG A 9 -3.08 -3.54 11.45
N MET A 10 -2.47 -4.48 10.74
CA MET A 10 -2.00 -4.29 9.36
C MET A 10 -3.15 -4.01 8.39
N ARG A 11 -4.28 -4.73 8.51
CA ARG A 11 -5.47 -4.46 7.70
C ARG A 11 -6.05 -3.08 7.98
N ASP A 12 -6.07 -2.67 9.24
CA ASP A 12 -6.58 -1.35 9.63
C ASP A 12 -5.69 -0.21 9.06
N LEU A 13 -4.41 -0.49 8.80
CA LEU A 13 -3.46 0.39 8.08
C LEU A 13 -3.55 0.26 6.55
N GLY A 14 -4.46 -0.56 6.01
CA GLY A 14 -4.58 -0.80 4.57
C GLY A 14 -3.56 -1.78 3.98
N VAL A 15 -2.76 -2.45 4.81
CA VAL A 15 -1.76 -3.43 4.36
C VAL A 15 -2.46 -4.72 3.91
N VAL A 16 -2.31 -5.03 2.63
CA VAL A 16 -2.85 -6.25 2.02
C VAL A 16 -2.19 -7.48 2.64
N GLN A 17 -3.01 -8.48 2.97
CA GLN A 17 -2.55 -9.72 3.63
C GLN A 17 -2.20 -10.82 2.62
N ARG A 18 -1.37 -11.76 3.05
CA ARG A 18 -1.01 -12.94 2.27
C ARG A 18 -2.25 -13.66 1.73
N GLY A 19 -2.21 -14.03 0.45
CA GLY A 19 -3.30 -14.73 -0.25
C GLY A 19 -4.22 -13.82 -1.05
N ALA A 20 -4.09 -12.50 -0.92
CA ALA A 20 -4.76 -11.56 -1.82
C ALA A 20 -4.17 -11.66 -3.24
N GLY A 21 -5.05 -11.77 -4.25
CA GLY A 21 -4.64 -11.95 -5.65
C GLY A 21 -3.69 -10.87 -6.18
N ILE A 22 -3.89 -9.62 -5.76
CA ILE A 22 -3.05 -8.48 -6.16
C ILE A 22 -1.57 -8.66 -5.82
N LEU A 23 -1.23 -9.46 -4.78
CA LEU A 23 0.16 -9.73 -4.41
C LEU A 23 0.86 -10.68 -5.40
N ALA A 24 0.11 -11.36 -6.26
CA ALA A 24 0.63 -12.23 -7.31
C ALA A 24 0.72 -11.52 -8.68
N GLU A 25 0.18 -10.31 -8.79
CA GLU A 25 0.19 -9.54 -10.04
C GLU A 25 1.50 -8.77 -10.18
N PRO A 26 2.11 -8.73 -11.40
CA PRO A 26 3.26 -7.88 -11.64
C PRO A 26 2.91 -6.40 -11.45
N THR A 27 3.74 -5.68 -10.69
CA THR A 27 3.60 -4.24 -10.56
C THR A 27 3.96 -3.54 -11.87
N ARG A 28 3.16 -2.55 -12.27
CA ARG A 28 3.49 -1.64 -13.37
C ARG A 28 4.32 -0.47 -12.83
N ALA A 29 5.39 -0.12 -13.54
CA ALA A 29 6.12 1.12 -13.27
C ALA A 29 5.28 2.35 -13.64
N PHE A 30 5.43 3.43 -12.88
CA PHE A 30 4.95 4.74 -13.29
C PHE A 30 5.71 5.21 -14.54
N ASP A 31 5.05 5.97 -15.40
CA ASP A 31 5.59 6.51 -16.66
C ASP A 31 5.75 8.05 -16.61
N PRO A 32 6.85 8.57 -16.04
CA PRO A 32 7.13 10.00 -16.07
C PRO A 32 7.65 10.46 -17.45
N PRO A 33 7.27 11.68 -17.91
CA PRO A 33 6.64 12.74 -17.13
C PRO A 33 5.11 12.64 -17.00
N ALA A 34 4.45 11.77 -17.76
CA ALA A 34 3.00 11.70 -17.84
C ALA A 34 2.32 11.40 -16.49
N GLU A 35 2.94 10.57 -15.65
CA GLU A 35 2.39 10.15 -14.35
C GLU A 35 3.16 10.72 -13.14
N ARG A 36 3.97 11.77 -13.36
CA ARG A 36 4.82 12.32 -12.28
C ARG A 36 4.00 12.76 -11.06
N ASP A 37 2.94 13.54 -11.27
CA ASP A 37 2.13 14.06 -10.17
C ASP A 37 1.43 12.93 -9.40
N THR A 38 0.99 11.89 -10.11
CA THR A 38 0.40 10.68 -9.51
C THR A 38 1.43 9.93 -8.69
N ALA A 39 2.64 9.72 -9.21
CA ALA A 39 3.71 9.04 -8.49
C ALA A 39 4.09 9.81 -7.20
N GLU A 40 4.25 11.14 -7.29
CA GLU A 40 4.56 11.99 -6.14
C GLU A 40 3.43 11.95 -5.08
N HIS A 41 2.18 11.98 -5.51
CA HIS A 41 1.02 11.88 -4.62
C HIS A 41 0.97 10.53 -3.89
N VAL A 42 1.11 9.42 -4.62
CA VAL A 42 1.09 8.06 -4.04
C VAL A 42 2.22 7.88 -3.03
N VAL A 43 3.43 8.34 -3.34
CA VAL A 43 4.56 8.28 -2.40
C VAL A 43 4.25 9.09 -1.14
N LYS A 44 3.70 10.29 -1.28
CA LYS A 44 3.32 11.14 -0.14
C LYS A 44 2.29 10.46 0.77
N GLU A 45 1.25 9.85 0.20
CA GLU A 45 0.24 9.14 0.98
C GLU A 45 0.82 7.93 1.72
N LEU A 46 1.69 7.15 1.08
CA LEU A 46 2.36 6.01 1.70
C LEU A 46 3.21 6.43 2.92
N PHE A 47 3.93 7.55 2.84
CA PHE A 47 4.71 8.06 3.97
C PHE A 47 3.84 8.65 5.09
N ALA A 48 2.64 9.16 4.78
CA ALA A 48 1.73 9.69 5.79
C ALA A 48 1.03 8.59 6.61
N ALA A 49 1.05 7.33 6.13
CA ALA A 49 0.39 6.20 6.76
C ALA A 49 1.22 5.47 7.83
N ILE A 50 2.47 5.89 8.08
CA ILE A 50 3.41 5.31 9.06
C ILE A 50 3.65 6.30 10.19
#